data_AF-A0AA36HUI6-F1
#
_entry.id   AF-A0AA36HUI6-F1
#
_cell.length_a   1.000
_cell.length_b   1.000
_cell.length_c   1.000
_cell.angle_alpha   90.00
_cell.angle_beta   90.00
_cell.angle_gamma   90.00
#
_symmetry.space_group_name_H-M   'P 1'
#
loop_
_entity.id
_entity.type
_entity.pdbx_description
1 polymer ?
#
loop_
_entity_poly.entity_id
_entity_poly.type
_entity_poly.pdbx_seq_one_letter_code
_entity_poly.pdbx_strand_id
1 'polypeptide(L)'
;MVNSLKRKFQGRDVPKMTVKELESEVDRLYTAKISADSEADAANMPRADLAAFMVEHYLEQRGTVTGAQERVVSILSCIRTLDRNGQLAPMPLKVLLFARFLQFCNFTEVLALPMLNVALQARRLAHAASGRKADHSMQKLAMLSPQKSGRVALPQGKYEDDAQITVQNAWDSAAKALPGGGSVISRRELFVGLMRFAHFPADDPKNVSPELNDFNFLLLIVHDRLRREAAPKMRHLIAKVENRGTASVDEFRDALRDAQILGIDDAIWRSKLCPPVALGQQGLLSDGLVLDYLGGGSLNRLPRAQVSETQLLWASAEAVQAEVRD
;
A
#
# COMPACT_ATOMS: atom_id res chain seq x y z
N MET A 1 -8.17 30.54 7.27
CA MET A 1 -9.61 30.92 7.25
C MET A 1 -10.47 30.20 8.31
N VAL A 2 -10.29 28.90 8.56
CA VAL A 2 -11.11 28.10 9.50
C VAL A 2 -10.96 28.49 11.00
N ASN A 3 -9.81 29.03 11.41
CA ASN A 3 -9.62 29.55 12.78
C ASN A 3 -10.52 30.77 13.10
N SER A 4 -11.01 31.47 12.07
CA SER A 4 -11.97 32.58 12.22
C SER A 4 -13.39 32.07 12.54
N LEU A 5 -13.78 30.93 11.97
CA LEU A 5 -15.10 30.33 12.18
C LEU A 5 -15.27 29.76 13.60
N LYS A 6 -14.19 29.23 14.20
CA LYS A 6 -14.23 28.70 15.58
C LYS A 6 -14.45 29.77 16.65
N ARG A 7 -13.90 30.98 16.48
CA ARG A 7 -14.05 32.05 17.49
C ARG A 7 -15.47 32.59 17.57
N LYS A 8 -16.32 32.37 16.57
CA LYS A 8 -17.70 32.87 16.54
C LYS A 8 -18.77 31.91 17.09
N PHE A 9 -18.42 30.67 17.46
CA PHE A 9 -19.42 29.68 17.89
C PHE A 9 -19.04 28.95 19.17
N GLN A 10 -18.75 29.70 20.24
CA GLN A 10 -18.87 29.19 21.61
C GLN A 10 -20.35 29.16 21.99
N GLY A 11 -20.91 27.98 22.31
CA GLY A 11 -22.12 27.88 23.12
C GLY A 11 -23.43 27.38 22.49
N ARG A 12 -23.42 26.58 21.41
CA ARG A 12 -24.63 25.83 20.99
C ARG A 12 -24.40 24.33 21.08
N ASP A 13 -25.32 23.62 21.74
CA ASP A 13 -25.37 22.15 21.73
C ASP A 13 -25.64 21.68 20.31
N VAL A 14 -24.61 21.12 19.66
CA VAL A 14 -24.71 20.58 18.31
C VAL A 14 -25.28 19.16 18.41
N PRO A 15 -26.32 18.80 17.65
CA PRO A 15 -26.88 17.46 17.67
C PRO A 15 -25.82 16.41 17.33
N LYS A 16 -25.70 15.39 18.19
CA LYS A 16 -24.70 14.32 18.06
C LYS A 16 -25.10 13.38 16.92
N MET A 17 -24.28 13.33 15.88
CA MET A 17 -24.40 12.41 14.75
C MET A 17 -23.74 11.07 15.07
N THR A 18 -24.40 9.97 14.71
CA THR A 18 -23.83 8.62 14.85
C THR A 18 -22.88 8.28 13.70
N VAL A 19 -22.00 7.28 13.87
CA VAL A 19 -21.07 6.85 12.81
C VAL A 19 -21.83 6.36 11.57
N LYS A 20 -22.93 5.62 11.75
CA LYS A 20 -23.76 5.13 10.65
C LYS A 20 -24.43 6.28 9.88
N GLU A 21 -24.85 7.32 10.58
CA GLU A 21 -25.40 8.54 9.94
C GLU A 21 -24.32 9.29 9.17
N LEU A 22 -23.11 9.40 9.74
CA LEU A 22 -21.97 10.01 9.06
C LEU A 22 -21.64 9.27 7.77
N GLU A 23 -21.58 7.94 7.83
CA GLU A 23 -21.34 7.09 6.68
C GLU A 23 -22.37 7.28 5.55
N SER A 24 -23.64 7.42 5.89
CA SER A 24 -24.72 7.70 4.93
C SER A 24 -24.65 9.12 4.36
N GLU A 25 -24.29 10.11 5.18
CA GLU A 25 -24.10 11.49 4.72
C GLU A 25 -22.90 11.63 3.77
N VAL A 26 -21.81 10.89 4.02
CA VAL A 26 -20.66 10.84 3.12
C VAL A 26 -21.08 10.34 1.73
N ASP A 27 -21.84 9.25 1.67
CA ASP A 27 -22.30 8.67 0.41
C ASP A 27 -23.23 9.65 -0.34
N ARG A 28 -24.11 10.34 0.39
CA ARG A 28 -25.00 11.37 -0.18
C ARG A 28 -24.19 12.55 -0.75
N LEU A 29 -23.22 13.08 0.01
CA LEU A 29 -22.41 14.21 -0.41
C LEU A 29 -21.54 13.89 -1.63
N TYR A 30 -20.93 12.70 -1.69
CA TYR A 30 -20.17 12.30 -2.86
C TYR A 30 -21.05 12.15 -4.10
N THR A 31 -22.23 11.53 -3.95
CA THR A 31 -23.18 11.39 -5.06
C THR A 31 -23.59 12.76 -5.61
N ALA A 32 -23.92 13.71 -4.72
CA ALA A 32 -24.27 15.07 -5.12
C ALA A 32 -23.08 15.80 -5.76
N LYS A 33 -21.86 15.63 -5.22
CA LYS A 33 -20.65 16.25 -5.76
C LYS A 33 -20.31 15.76 -7.17
N ILE A 34 -20.44 14.46 -7.42
CA ILE A 34 -20.20 13.87 -8.75
C ILE A 34 -21.15 14.46 -9.78
N SER A 35 -22.43 14.62 -9.44
CA SER A 35 -23.41 15.28 -10.32
C SER A 35 -23.02 16.73 -10.59
N ALA A 36 -22.73 17.50 -9.53
CA ALA A 36 -22.36 18.91 -9.64
C ALA A 36 -21.07 19.13 -10.45
N ASP A 37 -20.08 18.24 -10.32
CA ASP A 37 -18.85 18.30 -11.11
C ASP A 37 -19.08 17.99 -12.58
N SER A 38 -19.96 17.02 -12.88
CA SER A 38 -20.34 16.73 -14.26
C SER A 38 -21.07 17.91 -14.91
N GLU A 39 -21.88 18.64 -14.14
CA GLU A 39 -22.56 19.85 -14.60
C GLU A 39 -21.58 21.01 -14.80
N ALA A 40 -20.64 21.20 -13.87
CA ALA A 40 -19.58 22.20 -13.99
C ALA A 40 -18.70 21.95 -15.22
N ASP A 41 -18.33 20.69 -15.49
CA ASP A 41 -17.58 20.31 -16.69
C ASP A 41 -18.37 20.62 -17.97
N ALA A 42 -19.67 20.30 -18.00
CA ALA A 42 -20.53 20.60 -19.14
C ALA A 42 -20.72 22.11 -19.39
N ALA A 43 -20.71 22.89 -18.32
CA ALA A 43 -20.80 24.36 -18.37
C ALA A 43 -19.43 25.05 -18.52
N ASN A 44 -18.34 24.29 -18.61
CA ASN A 44 -16.96 24.79 -18.65
C ASN A 44 -16.61 25.72 -17.47
N MET A 45 -17.16 25.43 -16.29
CA MET A 45 -16.96 26.16 -15.04
C MET A 45 -15.93 25.44 -14.14
N PRO A 46 -15.18 26.17 -13.31
CA PRO A 46 -14.28 25.55 -12.35
C PRO A 46 -15.06 24.73 -11.31
N ARG A 47 -14.58 23.53 -11.02
CA ARG A 47 -15.15 22.65 -9.99
C ARG A 47 -14.92 23.23 -8.60
N ALA A 48 -15.93 23.16 -7.74
CA ALA A 48 -15.80 23.55 -6.35
C ALA A 48 -15.03 22.51 -5.52
N ASP A 49 -14.23 22.94 -4.56
CA ASP A 49 -13.62 22.05 -3.57
C ASP A 49 -14.69 21.40 -2.69
N LEU A 50 -14.44 20.19 -2.16
CA LEU A 50 -15.43 19.45 -1.36
C LEU A 50 -15.93 20.25 -0.15
N ALA A 51 -15.04 21.00 0.52
CA ALA A 51 -15.41 21.84 1.66
C ALA A 51 -16.32 23.01 1.27
N ALA A 52 -16.05 23.65 0.13
CA ALA A 52 -16.89 24.74 -0.40
C ALA A 52 -18.24 24.20 -0.85
N PHE A 53 -18.23 23.11 -1.63
CA PHE A 53 -19.43 22.42 -2.08
C PHE A 53 -20.32 21.96 -0.92
N MET A 54 -19.76 21.39 0.15
CA MET A 54 -20.55 20.94 1.30
C MET A 54 -21.32 22.09 1.95
N VAL A 55 -20.71 23.28 2.04
CA VAL A 55 -21.35 24.47 2.59
C VAL A 55 -22.47 24.95 1.67
N GLU A 56 -22.20 25.05 0.36
CA GLU A 56 -23.18 25.45 -0.65
C GLU A 56 -24.37 24.47 -0.71
N HIS A 57 -24.08 23.18 -0.76
CA HIS A 57 -25.07 22.10 -0.80
C HIS A 57 -26.03 22.15 0.39
N TYR A 58 -25.52 22.35 1.61
CA TYR A 58 -26.39 22.44 2.79
C TYR A 58 -27.09 23.80 2.92
N LEU A 59 -26.50 24.88 2.40
CA LEU A 59 -27.18 26.18 2.30
C LEU A 59 -28.40 26.07 1.37
N GLU A 60 -28.25 25.42 0.22
CA GLU A 60 -29.32 25.17 -0.75
C GLU A 60 -30.40 24.25 -0.18
N GLN A 61 -30.02 23.14 0.48
CA GLN A 61 -30.99 22.19 1.03
C GLN A 61 -31.77 22.70 2.26
N ARG A 62 -31.14 23.51 3.11
CA ARG A 62 -31.74 23.93 4.39
C ARG A 62 -32.32 25.33 4.36
N GLY A 63 -32.02 26.12 3.32
CA GLY A 63 -32.53 27.48 3.12
C GLY A 63 -32.13 28.49 4.21
N THR A 64 -31.33 28.07 5.20
CA THR A 64 -30.88 28.91 6.31
C THR A 64 -29.41 28.65 6.62
N VAL A 65 -28.66 29.73 6.82
CA VAL A 65 -27.24 29.67 7.16
C VAL A 65 -27.00 28.89 8.45
N THR A 66 -27.88 29.08 9.45
CA THR A 66 -27.80 28.40 10.74
C THR A 66 -27.95 26.88 10.61
N GLY A 67 -28.93 26.41 9.83
CA GLY A 67 -29.16 24.96 9.64
C GLY A 67 -28.04 24.28 8.85
N ALA A 68 -27.48 24.97 7.85
CA ALA A 68 -26.31 24.48 7.12
C ALA A 68 -25.08 24.37 8.03
N GLN A 69 -24.85 25.38 8.87
CA GLN A 69 -23.74 25.41 9.82
C GLN A 69 -23.86 24.29 10.88
N GLU A 70 -25.02 24.08 11.48
CA GLU A 70 -25.24 23.02 12.46
C GLU A 70 -24.94 21.63 11.88
N ARG A 71 -25.33 21.39 10.62
CA ARG A 71 -25.08 20.11 9.95
C ARG A 71 -23.59 19.90 9.67
N VAL A 72 -22.91 20.90 9.13
CA VAL A 72 -21.47 20.87 8.89
C VAL A 72 -20.70 20.65 10.19
N VAL A 73 -21.03 21.37 11.26
CA VAL A 73 -20.35 21.22 12.56
C VAL A 73 -20.61 19.84 13.17
N SER A 74 -21.80 19.26 13.01
CA SER A 74 -22.12 17.90 13.49
C SER A 74 -21.27 16.83 12.81
N ILE A 75 -21.11 16.91 11.47
CA ILE A 75 -20.22 16.04 10.68
C ILE A 75 -18.78 16.15 11.18
N LEU A 76 -18.27 17.38 11.31
CA LEU A 76 -16.90 17.65 11.74
C LEU A 76 -16.62 17.23 13.18
N SER A 77 -17.62 17.33 14.06
CA SER A 77 -17.53 16.86 15.45
C SER A 77 -17.49 15.33 15.53
N CYS A 78 -18.27 14.64 14.68
CA CYS A 78 -18.28 13.18 14.62
C CYS A 78 -16.92 12.64 14.14
N ILE A 79 -16.37 13.22 13.06
CA ILE A 79 -15.04 12.88 12.53
C ILE A 79 -13.95 13.07 13.61
N ARG A 80 -13.96 14.20 14.33
CA ARG A 80 -12.99 14.44 15.42
C ARG A 80 -13.12 13.47 16.58
N THR A 81 -14.33 13.02 16.88
CA THR A 81 -14.57 12.06 17.97
C THR A 81 -14.03 10.69 17.58
N LEU A 82 -14.21 10.29 16.32
CA LEU A 82 -13.62 9.07 15.76
C LEU A 82 -12.09 9.12 15.73
N ASP A 83 -11.52 10.25 15.33
CA ASP A 83 -10.07 10.47 15.30
C ASP A 83 -9.43 10.35 16.70
N ARG A 84 -10.04 11.00 17.72
CA ARG A 84 -9.59 10.90 19.12
C ARG A 84 -9.71 9.50 19.71
N ASN A 85 -10.66 8.71 19.22
CA ASN A 85 -10.91 7.35 19.67
C ASN A 85 -10.22 6.29 18.79
N GLY A 86 -9.29 6.69 17.91
CA GLY A 86 -8.67 5.80 16.92
C GLY A 86 -7.92 4.58 17.48
N GLN A 87 -7.64 4.54 18.79
CA GLN A 87 -7.11 3.35 19.47
C GLN A 87 -8.16 2.30 19.83
N LEU A 88 -9.44 2.68 19.91
CA LEU A 88 -10.56 1.80 20.34
C LEU A 88 -11.38 1.27 19.15
N ALA A 89 -11.46 2.03 18.06
CA ALA A 89 -12.11 1.60 16.83
C ALA A 89 -11.49 2.31 15.61
N PRO A 90 -11.01 1.58 14.59
CA PRO A 90 -10.48 2.20 13.38
C PRO A 90 -11.58 2.95 12.64
N MET A 91 -11.26 4.16 12.16
CA MET A 91 -12.20 4.97 11.38
C MET A 91 -12.55 4.26 10.06
N PRO A 92 -13.84 4.20 9.66
CA PRO A 92 -14.22 3.64 8.38
C PRO A 92 -13.51 4.35 7.22
N LEU A 93 -12.98 3.59 6.26
CA LEU A 93 -12.14 4.11 5.18
C LEU A 93 -12.82 5.24 4.37
N LYS A 94 -14.13 5.12 4.11
CA LYS A 94 -14.88 6.16 3.40
C LYS A 94 -14.96 7.48 4.18
N VAL A 95 -15.10 7.40 5.51
CA VAL A 95 -15.10 8.56 6.41
C VAL A 95 -13.71 9.17 6.49
N LEU A 96 -12.66 8.33 6.51
CA LEU A 96 -11.27 8.78 6.49
C LEU A 96 -10.95 9.56 5.21
N LEU A 97 -11.34 9.03 4.05
CA LEU A 97 -11.17 9.72 2.76
C LEU A 97 -11.95 11.03 2.72
N PHE A 98 -13.19 11.03 3.22
CA PHE A 98 -14.01 12.22 3.30
C PHE A 98 -13.42 13.29 4.24
N ALA A 99 -12.98 12.90 5.44
CA ALA A 99 -12.29 13.77 6.40
C ALA A 99 -11.02 14.39 5.81
N ARG A 100 -10.30 13.61 5.00
CA ARG A 100 -9.10 14.03 4.28
C ARG A 100 -9.40 15.12 3.25
N PHE A 101 -10.47 14.99 2.45
CA PHE A 101 -10.89 16.02 1.50
C PHE A 101 -11.52 17.25 2.17
N LEU A 102 -12.00 17.13 3.42
CA LEU A 102 -12.54 18.23 4.22
C LEU A 102 -11.50 19.07 4.98
N GLN A 103 -10.19 18.81 4.82
CA GLN A 103 -9.10 19.48 5.56
C GLN A 103 -9.18 19.27 7.09
N PHE A 104 -9.63 18.11 7.56
CA PHE A 104 -9.65 17.76 8.98
C PHE A 104 -8.55 16.79 9.44
N CYS A 105 -7.65 16.39 8.56
CA CYS A 105 -6.40 15.73 8.92
C CYS A 105 -5.25 16.74 8.85
N ASN A 106 -4.28 16.60 9.75
CA ASN A 106 -3.03 17.35 9.70
C ASN A 106 -2.49 17.30 8.26
N PHE A 107 -2.21 18.45 7.64
CA PHE A 107 -1.70 18.50 6.26
C PHE A 107 -0.40 17.71 6.08
N THR A 108 0.30 17.40 7.17
CA THR A 108 1.48 16.54 7.25
C THR A 108 1.19 15.03 7.10
N GLU A 109 -0.06 14.59 7.27
CA GLU A 109 -0.50 13.18 7.18
C GLU A 109 -1.37 12.90 5.95
N VAL A 110 -1.76 13.95 5.22
CA VAL A 110 -2.45 13.81 3.93
C VAL A 110 -1.42 13.47 2.86
N LEU A 111 -1.46 12.25 2.34
CA LEU A 111 -0.67 11.88 1.17
C LEU A 111 -1.03 12.86 0.03
N ALA A 112 -0.06 13.63 -0.46
CA ALA A 112 -0.28 14.58 -1.55
C ALA A 112 -0.88 13.83 -2.78
N LEU A 113 -1.65 14.52 -3.62
CA LEU A 113 -2.25 13.92 -4.83
C LEU A 113 -1.26 13.08 -5.68
N PRO A 114 0.03 13.49 -5.84
CA PRO A 114 1.04 12.65 -6.50
C PRO A 114 1.26 11.30 -5.80
N MET A 115 1.27 11.27 -4.48
CA MET A 115 1.47 10.06 -3.67
C MET A 115 0.26 9.12 -3.80
N LEU A 116 -0.96 9.68 -3.83
CA LEU A 116 -2.17 8.91 -4.09
C LEU A 116 -2.14 8.29 -5.49
N ASN A 117 -1.67 9.02 -6.50
CA ASN A 117 -1.53 8.51 -7.86
C ASN A 117 -0.51 7.36 -7.93
N VAL A 118 0.63 7.48 -7.23
CA VAL A 118 1.62 6.39 -7.13
C VAL A 118 1.03 5.17 -6.44
N ALA A 119 0.33 5.33 -5.31
CA ALA A 119 -0.32 4.21 -4.62
C ALA A 119 -1.36 3.53 -5.53
N LEU A 120 -2.23 4.30 -6.20
CA LEU A 120 -3.21 3.75 -7.14
C LEU A 120 -2.54 3.06 -8.35
N GLN A 121 -1.40 3.56 -8.81
CA GLN A 121 -0.64 2.93 -9.87
C GLN A 121 -0.02 1.60 -9.39
N ALA A 122 0.51 1.53 -8.17
CA ALA A 122 1.00 0.29 -7.57
C ALA A 122 -0.13 -0.76 -7.50
N ARG A 123 -1.33 -0.34 -7.08
CA ARG A 123 -2.53 -1.18 -7.09
C ARG A 123 -2.85 -1.73 -8.48
N ARG A 124 -2.92 -0.87 -9.51
CA ARG A 124 -3.20 -1.29 -10.90
C ARG A 124 -2.16 -2.29 -11.41
N LEU A 125 -0.89 -2.05 -11.11
CA LEU A 125 0.21 -2.95 -11.49
C LEU A 125 0.12 -4.30 -10.77
N ALA A 126 -0.26 -4.31 -9.50
CA ALA A 126 -0.45 -5.53 -8.73
C ALA A 126 -1.60 -6.38 -9.28
N HIS A 127 -2.75 -5.76 -9.61
CA HIS A 127 -3.86 -6.42 -10.28
C HIS A 127 -3.47 -7.00 -11.64
N ALA A 128 -2.74 -6.22 -12.44
CA ALA A 128 -2.25 -6.70 -13.74
C ALA A 128 -1.25 -7.88 -13.61
N ALA A 129 -0.48 -7.94 -12.51
CA ALA A 129 0.43 -9.05 -12.23
C ALA A 129 -0.30 -10.30 -11.70
N SER A 130 -1.39 -10.11 -10.95
CA SER A 130 -2.23 -11.20 -10.43
C SER A 130 -3.12 -11.81 -11.53
N GLY A 131 -3.68 -11.00 -12.44
CA GLY A 131 -4.50 -11.46 -13.57
C GLY A 131 -3.75 -12.36 -14.55
N ARG A 132 -2.46 -12.08 -14.83
CA ARG A 132 -1.64 -12.92 -15.73
C ARG A 132 -1.39 -14.35 -15.21
N LYS A 133 -1.54 -14.61 -13.91
CA LYS A 133 -1.40 -15.96 -13.34
C LYS A 133 -2.69 -16.78 -13.43
N ALA A 134 -3.85 -16.14 -13.56
CA ALA A 134 -5.14 -16.83 -13.73
C ALA A 134 -5.36 -17.34 -15.18
N ASP A 135 -4.76 -16.68 -16.17
CA ASP A 135 -4.96 -17.05 -17.59
C ASP A 135 -4.14 -18.28 -18.03
N HIS A 136 -3.06 -18.64 -17.33
CA HIS A 136 -2.27 -19.83 -17.69
C HIS A 136 -2.87 -21.16 -17.20
N SER A 137 -3.83 -21.15 -16.28
CA SER A 137 -4.55 -22.36 -15.86
C SER A 137 -5.86 -22.58 -16.62
N MET A 138 -6.44 -21.55 -17.25
CA MET A 138 -7.68 -21.67 -18.04
C MET A 138 -7.49 -21.78 -19.55
N GLN A 139 -6.28 -21.55 -20.08
CA GLN A 139 -6.00 -21.67 -21.51
C GLN A 139 -6.05 -23.11 -22.08
N LYS A 140 -6.30 -24.14 -21.26
CA LYS A 140 -6.44 -25.53 -21.74
C LYS A 140 -7.89 -26.01 -21.91
N LEU A 141 -8.91 -25.19 -21.63
CA LEU A 141 -10.31 -25.63 -21.65
C LEU A 141 -11.30 -24.70 -22.38
N ALA A 142 -10.85 -23.59 -22.96
CA ALA A 142 -11.72 -22.65 -23.66
C ALA A 142 -11.33 -22.48 -25.14
N MET A 143 -11.19 -23.58 -25.87
CA MET A 143 -11.41 -23.56 -27.33
C MET A 143 -12.71 -24.31 -27.59
N LEU A 144 -13.83 -23.58 -27.61
CA LEU A 144 -15.06 -23.87 -28.34
C LEU A 144 -16.14 -22.85 -27.91
N SER A 145 -16.21 -21.71 -28.61
CA SER A 145 -17.45 -21.15 -29.20
C SER A 145 -17.39 -19.62 -29.40
N PRO A 146 -18.05 -19.08 -30.43
CA PRO A 146 -17.87 -17.70 -30.89
C PRO A 146 -18.86 -16.69 -30.28
N GLN A 147 -18.40 -15.45 -30.26
CA GLN A 147 -19.02 -14.17 -29.89
C GLN A 147 -20.56 -14.05 -29.95
N LYS A 148 -21.11 -13.34 -28.95
CA LYS A 148 -22.13 -12.31 -29.17
C LYS A 148 -21.94 -11.11 -28.23
N SER A 149 -21.85 -9.94 -28.85
CA SER A 149 -21.88 -8.60 -28.27
C SER A 149 -23.20 -8.35 -27.53
N GLY A 150 -23.13 -7.68 -26.36
CA GLY A 150 -24.32 -7.17 -25.68
C GLY A 150 -24.07 -6.70 -24.25
N ARG A 151 -24.15 -5.37 -24.05
CA ARG A 151 -24.42 -4.65 -22.79
C ARG A 151 -23.53 -4.99 -21.59
N VAL A 152 -22.61 -4.06 -21.29
CA VAL A 152 -21.92 -4.00 -19.99
C VAL A 152 -22.96 -3.66 -18.91
N ALA A 153 -23.46 -4.69 -18.24
CA ALA A 153 -24.05 -4.54 -16.93
C ALA A 153 -22.91 -4.25 -15.94
N LEU A 154 -22.98 -3.10 -15.25
CA LEU A 154 -22.15 -2.85 -14.08
C LEU A 154 -22.46 -3.95 -13.05
N PRO A 155 -21.48 -4.76 -12.62
CA PRO A 155 -21.71 -5.69 -11.53
C PRO A 155 -21.96 -4.87 -10.27
N GLN A 156 -23.14 -5.05 -9.68
CA GLN A 156 -23.41 -4.68 -8.29
C GLN A 156 -22.47 -5.52 -7.41
N GLY A 157 -21.31 -4.94 -7.08
CA GLY A 157 -20.28 -5.58 -6.29
C GLY A 157 -20.73 -5.74 -4.84
N LYS A 158 -20.86 -6.99 -4.40
CA LYS A 158 -20.72 -7.39 -3.00
C LYS A 158 -19.45 -6.72 -2.45
N TYR A 159 -19.45 -6.30 -1.19
CA TYR A 159 -18.24 -5.86 -0.50
C TYR A 159 -17.21 -7.01 -0.57
N GLU A 160 -16.27 -6.92 -1.52
CA GLU A 160 -15.21 -7.90 -1.72
C GLU A 160 -14.24 -7.77 -0.55
N ASP A 161 -13.92 -8.91 0.08
CA ASP A 161 -12.80 -9.02 1.01
C ASP A 161 -11.55 -8.37 0.41
N ASP A 162 -10.82 -7.59 1.21
CA ASP A 162 -9.61 -6.86 0.79
C ASP A 162 -8.64 -7.83 0.07
N ALA A 163 -8.46 -7.62 -1.23
CA ALA A 163 -7.79 -8.57 -2.11
C ALA A 163 -6.36 -8.83 -1.65
N GLN A 164 -6.01 -10.11 -1.49
CA GLN A 164 -4.69 -10.52 -1.02
C GLN A 164 -3.69 -10.58 -2.17
N ILE A 165 -2.55 -9.91 -1.99
CA ILE A 165 -1.48 -9.78 -2.98
C ILE A 165 -0.23 -10.44 -2.42
N THR A 166 0.41 -11.33 -3.19
CA THR A 166 1.69 -11.93 -2.77
C THR A 166 2.76 -10.85 -2.59
N VAL A 167 3.59 -10.95 -1.55
CA VAL A 167 4.66 -9.98 -1.24
C VAL A 167 5.53 -9.64 -2.45
N GLN A 168 5.88 -10.62 -3.30
CA GLN A 168 6.71 -10.40 -4.48
C GLN A 168 6.03 -9.47 -5.50
N ASN A 169 4.73 -9.68 -5.74
CA ASN A 169 3.93 -8.83 -6.63
C ASN A 169 3.70 -7.44 -6.02
N ALA A 170 3.51 -7.35 -4.70
CA ALA A 170 3.37 -6.09 -3.98
C ALA A 170 4.64 -5.25 -4.10
N TRP A 171 5.81 -5.83 -3.81
CA TRP A 171 7.10 -5.18 -3.95
C TRP A 171 7.37 -4.70 -5.38
N ASP A 172 7.25 -5.58 -6.37
CA ASP A 172 7.55 -5.22 -7.77
C ASP A 172 6.60 -4.15 -8.32
N SER A 173 5.32 -4.21 -7.95
CA SER A 173 4.32 -3.23 -8.37
C SER A 173 4.52 -1.87 -7.72
N ALA A 174 4.77 -1.82 -6.41
CA ALA A 174 5.05 -0.58 -5.70
C ALA A 174 6.36 0.05 -6.16
N ALA A 175 7.43 -0.73 -6.28
CA ALA A 175 8.73 -0.24 -6.75
C ALA A 175 8.67 0.36 -8.17
N LYS A 176 7.84 -0.22 -9.06
CA LYS A 176 7.59 0.32 -10.42
C LYS A 176 6.72 1.57 -10.43
N ALA A 177 5.88 1.76 -9.43
CA ALA A 177 5.01 2.92 -9.33
C ALA A 177 5.75 4.16 -8.80
N LEU A 178 6.89 3.98 -8.11
CA LEU A 178 7.70 5.08 -7.59
C LEU A 178 8.26 5.96 -8.73
N PRO A 179 8.26 7.30 -8.58
CA PRO A 179 8.84 8.22 -9.57
C PRO A 179 10.31 7.89 -9.85
N GLY A 180 10.71 7.83 -11.12
CA GLY A 180 12.10 7.52 -11.50
C GLY A 180 12.60 6.14 -11.04
N GLY A 181 11.71 5.24 -10.60
CA GLY A 181 12.07 3.96 -9.98
C GLY A 181 12.40 4.06 -8.49
N GLY A 182 12.24 5.22 -7.85
CA GLY A 182 12.43 5.45 -6.42
C GLY A 182 13.89 5.49 -5.97
N SER A 183 14.21 6.47 -5.13
CA SER A 183 15.50 6.58 -4.43
C SER A 183 15.76 5.41 -3.46
N VAL A 184 16.99 5.34 -2.91
CA VAL A 184 17.36 4.36 -1.87
C VAL A 184 16.45 4.50 -0.64
N ILE A 185 16.07 5.73 -0.30
CA ILE A 185 15.30 6.04 0.90
C ILE A 185 13.83 5.64 0.72
N SER A 186 13.24 5.95 -0.44
CA SER A 186 11.89 5.49 -0.75
C SER A 186 11.79 3.97 -0.82
N ARG A 187 12.81 3.28 -1.36
CA ARG A 187 12.84 1.81 -1.41
C ARG A 187 13.05 1.17 -0.04
N ARG A 188 13.84 1.79 0.83
CA ARG A 188 13.95 1.39 2.24
C ARG A 188 12.60 1.47 2.93
N GLU A 189 11.92 2.60 2.81
CA GLU A 189 10.64 2.81 3.47
C GLU A 189 9.56 1.88 2.91
N LEU A 190 9.56 1.65 1.59
CA LEU A 190 8.68 0.65 0.97
C LEU A 190 8.92 -0.76 1.54
N PHE A 191 10.18 -1.14 1.73
CA PHE A 191 10.53 -2.46 2.28
C PHE A 191 10.01 -2.58 3.71
N VAL A 192 10.29 -1.59 4.56
CA VAL A 192 9.84 -1.56 5.96
C VAL A 192 8.31 -1.58 6.05
N GLY A 193 7.63 -0.76 5.25
CA GLY A 193 6.17 -0.68 5.22
C GLY A 193 5.52 -2.00 4.80
N LEU A 194 5.99 -2.62 3.71
CA LEU A 194 5.45 -3.91 3.25
C LEU A 194 5.79 -5.06 4.20
N MET A 195 6.99 -5.07 4.78
CA MET A 195 7.40 -6.09 5.76
C MET A 195 6.53 -6.01 7.01
N ARG A 196 6.26 -4.81 7.52
CA ARG A 196 5.37 -4.56 8.67
C ARG A 196 3.96 -5.09 8.46
N PHE A 197 3.47 -5.04 7.22
CA PHE A 197 2.12 -5.49 6.87
C PHE A 197 2.06 -6.92 6.32
N ALA A 198 3.20 -7.56 6.09
CA ALA A 198 3.25 -8.91 5.51
C ALA A 198 2.61 -9.93 6.46
N HIS A 199 1.54 -10.54 5.99
CA HIS A 199 0.89 -11.66 6.66
C HIS A 199 1.51 -12.97 6.19
N PHE A 200 2.13 -13.69 7.13
CA PHE A 200 2.61 -15.06 6.97
C PHE A 200 1.56 -16.00 7.59
N PRO A 201 0.84 -16.80 6.80
CA PRO A 201 -0.21 -17.68 7.32
C PRO A 201 0.36 -18.64 8.36
N ALA A 202 -0.35 -18.80 9.48
CA ALA A 202 0.07 -19.67 10.59
C ALA A 202 -0.11 -21.17 10.25
N ASP A 203 -0.97 -21.47 9.28
CA ASP A 203 -1.22 -22.79 8.73
C ASP A 203 -0.22 -23.20 7.64
N ASP A 204 0.68 -22.30 7.21
CA ASP A 204 1.75 -22.67 6.28
C ASP A 204 2.80 -23.53 7.01
N PRO A 205 2.98 -24.81 6.65
CA PRO A 205 3.94 -25.69 7.31
C PRO A 205 5.40 -25.23 7.16
N LYS A 206 5.67 -24.27 6.27
CA LYS A 206 6.99 -23.67 6.06
C LYS A 206 7.24 -22.47 6.97
N ASN A 207 6.21 -21.93 7.59
CA ASN A 207 6.31 -20.81 8.54
C ASN A 207 6.66 -21.32 9.95
N VAL A 208 7.83 -21.94 10.07
CA VAL A 208 8.26 -22.62 11.30
C VAL A 208 8.83 -21.65 12.34
N SER A 209 9.30 -20.46 11.91
CA SER A 209 10.01 -19.51 12.76
C SER A 209 9.62 -18.07 12.44
N PRO A 210 8.62 -17.50 13.14
CA PRO A 210 8.19 -16.11 12.94
C PRO A 210 9.30 -15.08 13.13
N GLU A 211 10.31 -15.40 13.94
CA GLU A 211 11.51 -14.58 14.15
C GLU A 211 12.35 -14.38 12.88
N LEU A 212 12.13 -15.20 11.85
CA LEU A 212 12.77 -15.09 10.55
C LEU A 212 11.92 -14.36 9.52
N ASN A 213 10.75 -13.81 9.87
CA ASN A 213 9.82 -13.22 8.91
C ASN A 213 10.46 -12.08 8.10
N ASP A 214 11.25 -11.21 8.72
CA ASP A 214 11.95 -10.12 8.03
C ASP A 214 12.94 -10.65 6.98
N PHE A 215 13.66 -11.72 7.33
CA PHE A 215 14.59 -12.38 6.44
C PHE A 215 13.87 -13.19 5.34
N ASN A 216 12.79 -13.89 5.68
CA ASN A 216 11.94 -14.61 4.74
C ASN A 216 11.30 -13.64 3.73
N PHE A 217 10.87 -12.45 4.17
CA PHE A 217 10.36 -11.39 3.31
C PHE A 217 11.42 -10.97 2.27
N LEU A 218 12.66 -10.72 2.71
CA LEU A 218 13.78 -10.46 1.82
C LEU A 218 14.02 -11.61 0.83
N LEU A 219 14.06 -12.85 1.31
CA LEU A 219 14.28 -14.02 0.45
C LEU A 219 13.19 -14.21 -0.60
N LEU A 220 11.92 -13.95 -0.26
CA LEU A 220 10.81 -14.02 -1.22
C LEU A 220 11.01 -13.03 -2.38
N ILE A 221 11.51 -11.83 -2.09
CA ILE A 221 11.81 -10.81 -3.11
C ILE A 221 13.04 -11.20 -3.92
N VAL A 222 14.13 -11.64 -3.27
CA VAL A 222 15.36 -12.07 -3.95
C VAL A 222 15.08 -13.22 -4.91
N HIS A 223 14.30 -14.22 -4.49
CA HIS A 223 13.93 -15.35 -5.35
C HIS A 223 13.04 -14.96 -6.53
N ASP A 224 12.15 -13.97 -6.37
CA ASP A 224 11.41 -13.43 -7.52
C ASP A 224 12.35 -12.75 -8.52
N ARG A 225 13.34 -11.98 -8.05
CA ARG A 225 14.36 -11.37 -8.92
C ARG A 225 15.23 -12.42 -9.61
N LEU A 226 15.65 -13.48 -8.91
CA LEU A 226 16.38 -14.61 -9.48
C LEU A 226 15.55 -15.34 -10.55
N ARG A 227 14.26 -15.57 -10.29
CA ARG A 227 13.34 -16.24 -11.23
C ARG A 227 13.09 -15.42 -12.49
N ARG A 228 13.03 -14.10 -12.37
CA ARG A 228 12.84 -13.16 -13.49
C ARG A 228 14.13 -12.77 -14.20
N GLU A 229 15.25 -13.39 -13.84
CA GLU A 229 16.58 -13.10 -14.41
C GLU A 229 17.06 -11.67 -14.15
N ALA A 230 16.50 -11.00 -13.15
CA ALA A 230 16.77 -9.61 -12.82
C ALA A 230 17.83 -9.45 -11.71
N ALA A 231 18.67 -10.45 -11.46
CA ALA A 231 19.71 -10.46 -10.42
C ALA A 231 20.97 -11.23 -10.85
N PRO A 232 21.68 -10.78 -11.91
CA PRO A 232 22.84 -11.49 -12.45
C PRO A 232 24.00 -11.61 -11.45
N LYS A 233 24.29 -10.58 -10.64
CA LYS A 233 25.35 -10.68 -9.62
C LYS A 233 24.99 -11.67 -8.51
N MET A 234 23.72 -11.77 -8.15
CA MET A 234 23.27 -12.77 -7.17
C MET A 234 23.44 -14.19 -7.70
N ARG A 235 23.11 -14.44 -8.98
CA ARG A 235 23.38 -15.73 -9.63
C ARG A 235 24.87 -16.06 -9.65
N HIS A 236 25.70 -15.06 -9.97
CA HIS A 236 27.15 -15.24 -9.95
C HIS A 236 27.68 -15.57 -8.55
N LEU A 237 27.18 -14.88 -7.51
CA LEU A 237 27.52 -15.18 -6.12
C LEU A 237 27.14 -16.61 -5.73
N ILE A 238 25.92 -17.05 -6.07
CA ILE A 238 25.47 -18.42 -5.80
C ILE A 238 26.39 -19.43 -6.52
N ALA A 239 26.64 -19.24 -7.82
CA ALA A 239 27.52 -20.12 -8.59
C ALA A 239 28.97 -20.14 -8.04
N LYS A 240 29.47 -19.00 -7.54
CA LYS A 240 30.78 -18.90 -6.89
C LYS A 240 30.82 -19.79 -5.64
N VAL A 241 29.80 -19.70 -4.79
CA VAL A 241 29.68 -20.51 -3.57
C VAL A 241 29.50 -22.00 -3.88
N GLU A 242 28.69 -22.36 -4.89
CA GLU A 242 28.53 -23.75 -5.35
C GLU A 242 29.85 -24.37 -5.80
N ASN A 243 30.72 -23.57 -6.43
CA ASN A 243 32.06 -23.97 -6.86
C ASN A 243 33.13 -23.87 -5.74
N ARG A 244 32.71 -23.87 -4.46
CA ARG A 244 33.60 -23.77 -3.28
C ARG A 244 34.41 -22.48 -3.20
N GLY A 245 33.95 -21.42 -3.86
CA GLY A 245 34.51 -20.08 -3.71
C GLY A 245 33.86 -19.32 -2.56
N THR A 246 34.61 -18.45 -1.89
CA THR A 246 34.09 -17.66 -0.77
C THR A 246 33.35 -16.42 -1.24
N ALA A 247 32.18 -16.15 -0.67
CA ALA A 247 31.44 -14.90 -0.88
C ALA A 247 31.61 -13.93 0.31
N SER A 248 31.74 -12.64 0.03
CA SER A 248 31.82 -11.60 1.05
C SER A 248 30.50 -10.88 1.29
N VAL A 249 30.39 -10.23 2.45
CA VAL A 249 29.28 -9.33 2.81
C VAL A 249 29.08 -8.23 1.77
N ASP A 250 30.18 -7.67 1.25
CA ASP A 250 30.11 -6.60 0.24
C ASP A 250 29.61 -7.14 -1.11
N GLU A 251 30.04 -8.34 -1.52
CA GLU A 251 29.52 -8.99 -2.73
C GLU A 251 28.02 -9.26 -2.63
N PHE A 252 27.52 -9.67 -1.46
CA PHE A 252 26.07 -9.85 -1.25
C PHE A 252 25.32 -8.53 -1.30
N ARG A 253 25.85 -7.48 -0.65
CA ARG A 253 25.26 -6.14 -0.68
C ARG A 253 25.18 -5.60 -2.11
N ASP A 254 26.24 -5.79 -2.88
CA ASP A 254 26.27 -5.37 -4.29
C ASP A 254 25.34 -6.22 -5.17
N ALA A 255 25.16 -7.50 -4.87
CA ALA A 255 24.18 -8.35 -5.54
C ALA A 255 22.74 -7.92 -5.26
N LEU A 256 22.41 -7.48 -4.04
CA LEU A 256 21.11 -6.90 -3.72
C LEU A 256 20.86 -5.59 -4.50
N ARG A 257 21.87 -4.72 -4.57
CA ARG A 257 21.80 -3.48 -5.34
C ARG A 257 21.57 -3.72 -6.83
N ASP A 258 22.31 -4.66 -7.41
CA ASP A 258 22.15 -5.11 -8.80
C ASP A 258 20.73 -5.63 -9.07
N ALA A 259 20.15 -6.36 -8.11
CA ALA A 259 18.77 -6.83 -8.16
C ALA A 259 17.69 -5.73 -7.94
N GLN A 260 18.09 -4.46 -7.82
CA GLN A 260 17.23 -3.32 -7.49
C GLN A 260 16.52 -3.50 -6.13
N ILE A 261 17.12 -4.24 -5.20
CA ILE A 261 16.66 -4.37 -3.82
C ILE A 261 17.52 -3.42 -2.98
N LEU A 262 17.06 -2.17 -2.88
CA LEU A 262 17.84 -1.07 -2.28
C LEU A 262 17.37 -0.76 -0.86
N GLY A 263 18.28 -0.20 -0.05
CA GLY A 263 17.94 0.35 1.25
C GLY A 263 17.69 -0.68 2.36
N ILE A 264 18.07 -1.95 2.13
CA ILE A 264 17.91 -3.02 3.11
C ILE A 264 18.97 -2.90 4.21
N ASP A 265 18.55 -2.96 5.47
CA ASP A 265 19.46 -2.99 6.61
C ASP A 265 20.24 -4.31 6.66
N ASP A 266 21.57 -4.22 6.83
CA ASP A 266 22.44 -5.38 7.00
C ASP A 266 22.00 -6.26 8.16
N ALA A 267 21.40 -5.70 9.22
CA ALA A 267 20.91 -6.44 10.38
C ALA A 267 19.90 -7.55 10.02
N ILE A 268 19.13 -7.37 8.94
CA ILE A 268 18.08 -8.30 8.49
C ILE A 268 18.68 -9.64 8.02
N TRP A 269 19.85 -9.61 7.37
CA TRP A 269 20.42 -10.79 6.72
C TRP A 269 21.80 -11.19 7.26
N ARG A 270 22.59 -10.25 7.79
CA ARG A 270 23.97 -10.51 8.19
C ARG A 270 24.08 -11.52 9.32
N SER A 271 23.21 -11.44 10.32
CA SER A 271 23.13 -12.41 11.42
C SER A 271 22.67 -13.81 10.98
N LYS A 272 22.08 -13.93 9.79
CA LYS A 272 21.52 -15.18 9.23
C LYS A 272 22.43 -15.82 8.19
N LEU A 273 23.30 -15.04 7.55
CA LEU A 273 24.21 -15.50 6.49
C LEU A 273 25.67 -15.53 6.91
N CYS A 274 26.08 -14.79 7.95
CA CYS A 274 27.45 -14.83 8.45
C CYS A 274 27.56 -15.85 9.60
N PRO A 275 28.64 -16.65 9.65
CA PRO A 275 28.89 -17.51 10.80
C PRO A 275 29.13 -16.67 12.06
N PRO A 276 28.78 -17.17 13.26
CA PRO A 276 29.14 -16.52 14.51
C PRO A 276 30.66 -16.33 14.56
N VAL A 277 31.10 -15.13 14.94
CA VAL A 277 32.46 -14.61 14.74
C VAL A 277 33.52 -15.55 15.33
N ALA A 278 34.02 -16.48 14.52
CA ALA A 278 35.30 -17.10 14.75
C ALA A 278 36.38 -16.10 14.31
N LEU A 279 37.35 -15.85 15.20
CA LEU A 279 38.50 -14.95 14.98
C LEU A 279 39.16 -15.27 13.62
N GLY A 280 38.89 -14.47 12.59
CA GLY A 280 39.48 -14.61 11.25
C GLY A 280 38.51 -14.51 10.06
N GLN A 281 37.19 -14.66 10.26
CA GLN A 281 36.18 -14.60 9.16
C GLN A 281 35.31 -13.34 9.18
N GLN A 282 35.89 -12.19 9.54
CA GLN A 282 35.14 -10.93 9.51
C GLN A 282 34.79 -10.57 8.06
N GLY A 283 33.50 -10.58 7.72
CA GLY A 283 33.00 -10.12 6.42
C GLY A 283 32.83 -11.19 5.35
N LEU A 284 32.96 -12.48 5.69
CA LEU A 284 32.61 -13.59 4.81
C LEU A 284 31.23 -14.17 5.12
N LEU A 285 30.53 -14.62 4.09
CA LEU A 285 29.29 -15.36 4.20
C LEU A 285 29.58 -16.84 4.47
N SER A 286 28.67 -17.52 5.15
CA SER A 286 28.70 -18.97 5.30
C SER A 286 28.17 -19.63 4.02
N ASP A 287 29.03 -20.38 3.33
CA ASP A 287 28.68 -21.08 2.10
C ASP A 287 27.44 -21.98 2.28
N GLY A 288 27.38 -22.70 3.41
CA GLY A 288 26.24 -23.57 3.73
C GLY A 288 24.93 -22.79 3.86
N LEU A 289 24.95 -21.69 4.62
CA LEU A 289 23.75 -20.88 4.84
C LEU A 289 23.29 -20.18 3.55
N VAL A 290 24.24 -19.70 2.73
CA VAL A 290 23.92 -19.12 1.42
C VAL A 290 23.22 -20.14 0.53
N LEU A 291 23.74 -21.37 0.43
CA LEU A 291 23.11 -22.41 -0.39
C LEU A 291 21.78 -22.90 0.20
N ASP A 292 21.63 -22.90 1.52
CA ASP A 292 20.38 -23.26 2.18
C ASP A 292 19.25 -22.26 1.84
N TYR A 293 19.55 -20.97 1.77
CA TYR A 293 18.54 -19.95 1.50
C TYR A 293 18.40 -19.54 0.03
N LEU A 294 19.46 -19.67 -0.78
CA LEU A 294 19.50 -19.18 -2.16
C LEU A 294 19.83 -20.24 -3.21
N GLY A 295 20.36 -21.41 -2.79
CA GLY A 295 20.72 -22.50 -3.70
C GLY A 295 19.51 -23.21 -4.32
N GLY A 296 19.79 -24.20 -5.16
CA GLY A 296 18.75 -24.99 -5.86
C GLY A 296 17.70 -25.57 -4.90
N GLY A 297 16.42 -25.32 -5.18
CA GLY A 297 15.30 -25.83 -4.40
C GLY A 297 14.94 -25.04 -3.12
N SER A 298 15.75 -24.04 -2.74
CA SER A 298 15.49 -23.19 -1.57
C SER A 298 14.14 -22.46 -1.63
N LEU A 299 13.71 -22.01 -2.81
CA LEU A 299 12.39 -21.41 -3.01
C LEU A 299 11.22 -22.29 -2.54
N ASN A 300 11.36 -23.63 -2.64
CA ASN A 300 10.32 -24.55 -2.21
C ASN A 300 10.23 -24.64 -0.67
N ARG A 301 11.25 -24.18 0.06
CA ARG A 301 11.29 -24.16 1.53
C ARG A 301 10.77 -22.86 2.13
N LEU A 302 10.59 -21.80 1.32
CA LEU A 302 10.14 -20.51 1.82
C LEU A 302 8.63 -20.50 2.12
N PRO A 303 8.21 -19.83 3.21
CA PRO A 303 6.80 -19.62 3.50
C PRO A 303 6.17 -18.67 2.50
N ARG A 304 4.84 -18.75 2.37
CA ARG A 304 4.06 -17.78 1.60
C ARG A 304 3.81 -16.55 2.46
N ALA A 305 3.81 -15.39 1.82
CA ALA A 305 3.47 -14.13 2.45
C ALA A 305 2.57 -13.29 1.54
N GLN A 306 1.59 -12.65 2.14
CA GLN A 306 0.61 -11.81 1.45
C GLN A 306 0.48 -10.47 2.16
N VAL A 307 0.07 -9.45 1.41
CA VAL A 307 -0.36 -8.15 1.93
C VAL A 307 -1.71 -7.84 1.32
N SER A 308 -2.55 -7.14 2.07
CA SER A 308 -3.82 -6.65 1.54
C SER A 308 -3.58 -5.48 0.57
N GLU A 309 -4.57 -5.22 -0.28
CA GLU A 309 -4.51 -4.09 -1.19
C GLU A 309 -4.43 -2.75 -0.44
N THR A 310 -5.18 -2.62 0.65
CA THR A 310 -5.10 -1.45 1.53
C THR A 310 -3.67 -1.26 2.05
N GLN A 311 -3.02 -2.33 2.52
CA GLN A 311 -1.66 -2.27 3.05
C GLN A 311 -0.62 -1.91 1.97
N LEU A 312 -0.79 -2.42 0.75
CA LEU A 312 0.05 -2.03 -0.39
C LEU A 312 -0.05 -0.53 -0.68
N LEU A 313 -1.26 0.03 -0.64
CA LEU A 313 -1.47 1.47 -0.85
C LEU A 313 -0.77 2.30 0.23
N TRP A 314 -0.88 1.90 1.50
CA TRP A 314 -0.21 2.56 2.62
C TRP A 314 1.32 2.54 2.47
N ALA A 315 1.91 1.36 2.28
CA ALA A 315 3.36 1.22 2.15
C ALA A 315 3.91 1.99 0.94
N SER A 316 3.20 1.98 -0.19
CA SER A 316 3.60 2.76 -1.38
C SER A 316 3.58 4.25 -1.12
N ALA A 317 2.64 4.72 -0.29
CA ALA A 317 2.48 6.13 -0.03
C ALA A 317 3.48 6.62 1.04
N GLU A 318 3.77 5.82 2.07
CA GLU A 318 4.87 6.07 3.01
C GLU A 318 6.22 6.18 2.28
N ALA A 319 6.45 5.30 1.29
CA ALA A 319 7.67 5.32 0.47
C ALA A 319 7.88 6.64 -0.29
N VAL A 320 6.84 7.18 -0.91
CA VAL A 320 6.91 8.50 -1.58
C VAL A 320 7.04 9.61 -0.55
N GLN A 321 6.49 9.44 0.66
CA GLN A 321 6.57 10.46 1.70
C GLN A 321 7.99 10.65 2.19
N ALA A 322 8.72 9.55 2.36
CA ALA A 322 10.12 9.59 2.73
C ALA A 322 10.94 10.39 1.70
N GLU A 323 10.67 10.20 0.41
CA GLU A 323 11.37 10.91 -0.68
C GLU A 323 11.11 12.42 -0.72
N VAL A 324 9.95 12.88 -0.22
CA VAL A 324 9.61 14.31 -0.17
C VAL A 324 10.14 14.98 1.11
N ARG A 325 10.50 14.19 2.13
CA ARG A 325 11.01 14.70 3.41
C ARG A 325 12.52 14.95 3.42
N ASP A 326 13.26 14.34 2.50
CA ASP A 326 14.68 14.59 2.25
C ASP A 326 14.90 15.75 1.26
#